data_AF-A0A0G0H332-F1
#
_entry.id   AF-A0A0G0H332-F1
#
_cell.length_a   1.000
_cell.length_b   1.000
_cell.length_c   1.000
_cell.angle_alpha   90.00
_cell.angle_beta   90.00
_cell.angle_gamma   90.00
#
_symmetry.space_group_name_H-M   'P 1'
#
loop_
_entity.id
_entity.type
_entity.pdbx_description
1 polymer ?
#
loop_
_entity_poly.entity_id
_entity_poly.type
_entity_poly.pdbx_seq_one_letter_code
_entity_poly.pdbx_strand_id
1 'polypeptide(L)'
;MIKLSKELQNDKESLIRKLMEILDSNKDKRVVVIGTTCTGKSTFVKNINCAKDMDDLVFPKLSKEERDFVCQNPWTEEIGRTMVKLAKERAKVEVGKPVFGTIVLDSDLVIELTISDKLLAERAALRKVSFEDAKNMQIQIKNEIKKSNIPVIEFNVG
;
A
#
# COMPACT_ATOMS: atom_id res chain seq x y z
N MET A 1 24.32 10.68 -17.81
CA MET A 1 23.21 9.72 -17.64
C MET A 1 23.55 8.52 -16.76
N ILE A 2 24.74 7.89 -16.85
CA ILE A 2 25.09 6.64 -16.12
C ILE A 2 25.23 6.80 -14.59
N LYS A 3 25.57 7.99 -14.08
CA LYS A 3 25.78 8.22 -12.63
C LYS A 3 24.46 8.39 -11.86
N LEU A 4 23.51 9.12 -12.45
CA LEU A 4 22.18 9.37 -11.88
C LEU A 4 21.36 8.08 -11.76
N SER A 5 21.49 7.16 -12.72
CA SER A 5 20.80 5.86 -12.66
C SER A 5 21.34 4.94 -11.57
N LYS A 6 22.64 5.02 -11.25
CA LYS A 6 23.26 4.24 -10.15
C LYS A 6 22.90 4.79 -8.77
N GLU A 7 22.87 6.10 -8.60
CA GLU A 7 22.47 6.74 -7.33
C GLU A 7 20.99 6.44 -7.01
N LEU A 8 20.08 6.60 -7.98
CA LEU A 8 18.67 6.24 -7.83
C LEU A 8 18.47 4.74 -7.51
N GLN A 9 19.32 3.87 -8.02
CA GLN A 9 19.26 2.44 -7.76
C GLN A 9 19.73 2.11 -6.32
N ASN A 10 20.80 2.76 -5.86
CA ASN A 10 21.30 2.63 -4.49
C ASN A 10 20.28 3.13 -3.45
N ASP A 11 19.61 4.25 -3.72
CA ASP A 11 18.58 4.79 -2.83
C ASP A 11 17.38 3.84 -2.71
N LYS A 12 16.95 3.24 -3.82
CA LYS A 12 15.90 2.23 -3.83
C LYS A 12 16.29 0.99 -3.02
N GLU A 13 17.50 0.46 -3.21
CA GLU A 13 17.99 -0.71 -2.46
C GLU A 13 18.09 -0.41 -0.97
N SER A 14 18.53 0.79 -0.60
CA SER A 14 18.57 1.27 0.78
C SER A 14 17.17 1.30 1.42
N LEU A 15 16.16 1.83 0.73
CA LEU A 15 14.78 1.83 1.21
C LEU A 15 14.23 0.42 1.41
N ILE A 16 14.50 -0.50 0.46
CA ILE A 16 14.06 -1.90 0.59
C ILE A 16 14.69 -2.55 1.82
N ARG A 17 16.00 -2.39 2.03
CA ARG A 17 16.70 -2.94 3.21
C ARG A 17 16.13 -2.40 4.52
N LYS A 18 15.93 -1.08 4.62
CA LYS A 18 15.36 -0.46 5.83
C LYS A 18 13.94 -0.96 6.12
N LEU A 19 13.10 -1.11 5.09
CA LEU A 19 11.76 -1.65 5.29
C LEU A 19 11.81 -3.13 5.72
N MET A 20 12.71 -3.93 5.12
CA MET A 20 12.94 -5.32 5.53
C MET A 20 13.38 -5.42 6.98
N GLU A 21 14.28 -4.57 7.47
CA GLU A 21 14.70 -4.55 8.87
C GLU A 21 13.53 -4.29 9.83
N ILE A 22 12.62 -3.38 9.48
CA ILE A 22 11.39 -3.11 10.26
C ILE A 22 10.48 -4.34 10.25
N LEU A 23 10.29 -4.97 9.08
CA LEU A 23 9.47 -6.16 8.93
C LEU A 23 10.05 -7.36 9.71
N ASP A 24 11.36 -7.57 9.65
CA ASP A 24 12.05 -8.65 10.36
C ASP A 24 11.99 -8.46 11.87
N SER A 25 12.08 -7.21 12.34
CA SER A 25 11.91 -6.84 13.75
C SER A 25 10.48 -7.03 14.27
N ASN A 26 9.51 -7.23 13.37
CA ASN A 26 8.09 -7.44 13.68
C ASN A 26 7.55 -8.72 13.03
N LYS A 27 8.43 -9.71 12.78
CA LYS A 27 8.07 -10.95 12.05
C LYS A 27 7.05 -11.82 12.76
N ASP A 28 6.88 -11.63 14.06
CA ASP A 28 5.92 -12.30 14.94
C ASP A 28 4.52 -11.65 14.90
N LYS A 29 4.37 -10.52 14.19
CA LYS A 29 3.12 -9.78 14.07
C LYS A 29 2.47 -9.98 12.69
N ARG A 30 1.16 -9.80 12.63
CA ARG A 30 0.41 -9.59 11.38
C ARG A 30 0.61 -8.12 10.99
N VAL A 31 1.30 -7.88 9.87
CA VAL A 31 1.67 -6.52 9.43
C VAL A 31 0.94 -6.14 8.15
N VAL A 32 0.38 -4.92 8.11
CA VAL A 32 -0.15 -4.31 6.89
C VAL A 32 0.69 -3.09 6.53
N VAL A 33 1.15 -3.02 5.29
CA VAL A 33 1.89 -1.88 4.75
C VAL A 33 0.97 -1.09 3.84
N ILE A 34 0.68 0.17 4.20
CA ILE A 34 -0.34 0.98 3.53
C ILE A 34 0.29 2.23 2.96
N GLY A 35 -0.08 2.62 1.75
CA GLY A 35 0.28 3.91 1.22
C GLY A 35 -0.61 4.31 0.06
N THR A 36 -0.63 5.60 -0.26
CA THR A 36 -1.34 6.11 -1.44
C THR A 36 -0.74 5.57 -2.74
N THR A 37 -1.33 5.89 -3.89
CA THR A 37 -0.70 5.59 -5.18
C THR A 37 0.69 6.24 -5.26
N CYS A 38 1.57 5.72 -6.12
CA CYS A 38 2.94 6.24 -6.28
C CYS A 38 3.90 6.12 -5.07
N THR A 39 3.51 5.52 -3.94
CA THR A 39 4.44 5.25 -2.80
C THR A 39 5.42 4.09 -3.05
N GLY A 40 5.25 3.34 -4.14
CA GLY A 40 6.17 2.26 -4.50
C GLY A 40 5.79 0.88 -3.94
N LYS A 41 4.56 0.68 -3.44
CA LYS A 41 4.05 -0.62 -2.94
C LYS A 41 4.43 -1.81 -3.84
N SER A 42 4.07 -1.76 -5.13
CA SER A 42 4.38 -2.84 -6.07
C SER A 42 5.88 -3.07 -6.26
N THR A 43 6.72 -2.05 -6.03
CA THR A 43 8.17 -2.20 -6.02
C THR A 43 8.61 -3.00 -4.80
N PHE A 44 8.10 -2.68 -3.60
CA PHE A 44 8.42 -3.44 -2.39
C PHE A 44 7.93 -4.90 -2.48
N VAL A 45 6.69 -5.13 -2.89
CA VAL A 45 6.13 -6.48 -3.05
C VAL A 45 7.01 -7.36 -3.94
N LYS A 46 7.53 -6.81 -5.05
CA LYS A 46 8.41 -7.55 -5.98
C LYS A 46 9.79 -7.88 -5.40
N ASN A 47 10.25 -7.17 -4.38
CA ASN A 47 11.61 -7.29 -3.84
C ASN A 47 11.64 -7.91 -2.43
N ILE A 48 10.48 -8.15 -1.82
CA ILE A 48 10.34 -8.74 -0.48
C ILE A 48 9.61 -10.08 -0.62
N ASN A 49 10.34 -11.20 -0.52
CA ASN A 49 9.82 -12.54 -0.86
C ASN A 49 8.54 -12.95 -0.12
N CYS A 50 8.34 -12.50 1.13
CA CYS A 50 7.17 -12.84 1.94
C CYS A 50 6.01 -11.85 1.80
N ALA A 51 6.21 -10.73 1.09
CA ALA A 51 5.19 -9.71 0.91
C ALA A 51 4.06 -10.21 0.00
N LYS A 52 2.84 -9.76 0.30
CA LYS A 52 1.64 -10.02 -0.50
C LYS A 52 1.05 -8.71 -0.99
N ASP A 53 0.63 -8.68 -2.25
CA ASP A 53 -0.24 -7.62 -2.73
C ASP A 53 -1.67 -7.89 -2.25
N MET A 54 -2.34 -6.86 -1.74
CA MET A 54 -3.73 -6.97 -1.28
C MET A 54 -4.67 -7.41 -2.40
N ASP A 55 -4.47 -6.93 -3.63
CA ASP A 55 -5.35 -7.25 -4.75
C ASP A 55 -5.25 -8.76 -5.06
N ASP A 56 -4.03 -9.32 -5.03
CA ASP A 56 -3.80 -10.76 -5.20
C ASP A 56 -4.44 -11.62 -4.10
N LEU A 57 -4.68 -11.05 -2.91
CA LEU A 57 -5.36 -11.74 -1.81
C LEU A 57 -6.89 -11.65 -1.89
N VAL A 58 -7.41 -10.57 -2.45
CA VAL A 58 -8.85 -10.26 -2.48
C VAL A 58 -9.50 -10.73 -3.77
N PHE A 59 -9.00 -10.33 -4.93
CA PHE A 59 -9.64 -10.56 -6.23
C PHE A 59 -9.93 -12.03 -6.56
N PRO A 60 -9.06 -13.00 -6.23
CA PRO A 60 -9.35 -14.41 -6.44
C PRO A 60 -10.52 -14.95 -5.61
N LYS A 61 -10.89 -14.25 -4.54
CA LYS A 61 -11.98 -14.64 -3.61
C LYS A 61 -13.29 -13.92 -3.89
N LEU A 62 -13.30 -12.98 -4.85
CA LEU A 62 -14.51 -12.29 -5.29
C LEU A 62 -15.32 -13.18 -6.24
N SER A 63 -16.64 -13.13 -6.10
CA SER A 63 -17.53 -13.65 -7.15
C SER A 63 -17.37 -12.80 -8.42
N LYS A 64 -17.90 -13.31 -9.54
CA LYS A 64 -17.93 -12.55 -10.80
C LYS A 64 -18.69 -11.23 -10.62
N GLU A 65 -19.87 -11.27 -10.00
CA GLU A 65 -20.72 -10.08 -9.78
C GLU A 65 -20.01 -9.03 -8.92
N GLU A 66 -19.33 -9.45 -7.86
CA GLU A 66 -18.59 -8.53 -6.99
C GLU A 66 -17.40 -7.90 -7.72
N ARG A 67 -16.66 -8.71 -8.48
CA ARG A 67 -15.56 -8.21 -9.30
C ARG A 67 -16.06 -7.22 -10.35
N ASP A 68 -17.12 -7.59 -11.06
CA ASP A 68 -17.73 -6.76 -12.08
C ASP A 68 -18.22 -5.44 -11.48
N PHE A 69 -18.77 -5.45 -10.25
CA PHE A 69 -19.19 -4.24 -9.51
C PHE A 69 -18.00 -3.36 -9.09
N VAL A 70 -16.98 -3.92 -8.43
CA VAL A 70 -15.86 -3.09 -7.92
C VAL A 70 -14.91 -2.59 -9.01
N CYS A 71 -15.00 -3.14 -10.22
CA CYS A 71 -14.24 -2.71 -11.40
C CYS A 71 -15.00 -1.76 -12.33
N GLN A 72 -16.20 -1.29 -11.97
CA GLN A 72 -16.97 -0.37 -12.80
C GLN A 72 -16.29 0.99 -12.96
N ASN A 73 -16.55 1.63 -14.11
CA ASN A 73 -16.16 2.99 -14.40
C ASN A 73 -17.42 3.82 -14.74
N PRO A 74 -17.58 5.05 -14.20
CA PRO A 74 -16.66 5.76 -13.31
C PRO A 74 -16.63 5.16 -11.89
N TRP A 75 -15.52 5.35 -11.17
CA TRP A 75 -15.43 4.98 -9.75
C TRP A 75 -16.41 5.81 -8.91
N THR A 76 -17.09 5.17 -7.97
CA THR A 76 -18.03 5.81 -7.03
C THR A 76 -17.63 5.53 -5.58
N GLU A 77 -18.07 6.37 -4.64
CA GLU A 77 -17.85 6.11 -3.22
C GLU A 77 -18.43 4.76 -2.77
N GLU A 78 -19.54 4.32 -3.38
CA GLU A 78 -20.15 3.02 -3.11
C GLU A 78 -19.25 1.87 -3.53
N ILE A 79 -18.63 1.97 -4.72
CA ILE A 79 -17.60 1.02 -5.17
C ILE A 79 -16.45 0.96 -4.16
N GLY A 80 -15.98 2.12 -3.69
CA GLY A 80 -14.94 2.21 -2.66
C GLY A 80 -15.33 1.54 -1.34
N ARG A 81 -16.52 1.84 -0.81
CA ARG A 81 -17.05 1.25 0.44
C ARG A 81 -17.19 -0.27 0.30
N THR A 82 -17.69 -0.74 -0.83
CA THR A 82 -17.83 -2.17 -1.12
C THR A 82 -16.45 -2.82 -1.16
N MET A 83 -15.48 -2.28 -1.88
CA MET A 83 -14.13 -2.85 -1.92
C MET A 83 -13.49 -2.93 -0.53
N VAL A 84 -13.66 -1.90 0.31
CA VAL A 84 -13.20 -1.93 1.72
C VAL A 84 -13.85 -3.06 2.50
N LYS A 85 -15.17 -3.23 2.39
CA LYS A 85 -15.90 -4.31 3.05
C LYS A 85 -15.38 -5.68 2.61
N LEU A 86 -15.32 -5.91 1.29
CA LEU A 86 -14.88 -7.18 0.73
C LEU A 86 -13.43 -7.51 1.09
N ALA A 87 -12.55 -6.50 1.09
CA ALA A 87 -11.16 -6.67 1.50
C ALA A 87 -11.06 -7.08 2.97
N LYS A 88 -11.80 -6.43 3.88
CA LYS A 88 -11.81 -6.78 5.31
C LYS A 88 -12.38 -8.17 5.59
N GLU A 89 -13.37 -8.61 4.82
CA GLU A 89 -13.97 -9.95 4.96
C GLU A 89 -13.08 -11.07 4.40
N ARG A 90 -12.34 -10.79 3.31
CA ARG A 90 -11.67 -11.85 2.52
C ARG A 90 -10.15 -11.86 2.64
N ALA A 91 -9.51 -10.72 2.88
CA ALA A 91 -8.08 -10.67 3.09
C ALA A 91 -7.77 -11.05 4.54
N LYS A 92 -6.87 -12.03 4.70
CA LYS A 92 -6.32 -12.39 6.01
C LYS A 92 -4.86 -11.99 6.03
N VAL A 93 -4.49 -11.22 7.04
CA VAL A 93 -3.10 -10.86 7.29
C VAL A 93 -2.51 -11.96 8.16
N GLU A 94 -1.43 -12.57 7.69
CA GLU A 94 -0.75 -13.67 8.38
C GLU A 94 0.57 -13.19 8.98
N VAL A 95 0.99 -13.81 10.09
CA VAL A 95 2.28 -13.56 10.72
C VAL A 95 3.41 -13.84 9.73
N GLY A 96 4.39 -12.94 9.66
CA GLY A 96 5.54 -13.04 8.76
C GLY A 96 5.23 -12.86 7.27
N LYS A 97 3.99 -12.53 6.90
CA LYS A 97 3.55 -12.31 5.51
C LYS A 97 2.89 -10.93 5.37
N PRO A 98 3.69 -9.84 5.32
CA PRO A 98 3.14 -8.50 5.29
C PRO A 98 2.28 -8.25 4.05
N VAL A 99 1.14 -7.60 4.23
CA VAL A 99 0.19 -7.30 3.15
C VAL A 99 0.32 -5.84 2.75
N PHE A 100 0.60 -5.57 1.48
CA PHE A 100 0.73 -4.23 0.92
C PHE A 100 -0.57 -3.81 0.24
N GLY A 101 -1.11 -2.63 0.57
CA GLY A 101 -2.34 -2.16 -0.05
C GLY A 101 -2.69 -0.71 0.26
N THR A 102 -3.95 -0.37 0.07
CA THR A 102 -4.54 0.97 0.33
C THR A 102 -5.59 0.95 1.43
N ILE A 103 -5.96 -0.24 1.93
CA ILE A 103 -7.03 -0.45 2.91
C ILE A 103 -6.41 -0.94 4.22
N VAL A 104 -6.83 -0.36 5.35
CA VAL A 104 -6.45 -0.84 6.68
C VAL A 104 -7.22 -2.13 6.98
N LEU A 105 -6.49 -3.25 7.03
CA LEU A 105 -7.02 -4.57 7.41
C LEU A 105 -6.76 -4.82 8.90
N ASP A 106 -7.54 -5.75 9.47
CA ASP A 106 -7.27 -6.26 10.83
C ASP A 106 -5.86 -6.84 10.91
N SER A 107 -5.06 -6.30 11.82
CA SER A 107 -3.62 -6.57 11.95
C SER A 107 -3.10 -6.06 13.28
N ASP A 108 -1.88 -6.47 13.64
CA ASP A 108 -1.25 -6.09 14.91
C ASP A 108 -0.36 -4.84 14.75
N LEU A 109 -0.02 -4.48 13.51
CA LEU A 109 0.83 -3.34 13.17
C LEU A 109 0.52 -2.83 11.77
N VAL A 110 0.41 -1.50 11.64
CA VAL A 110 0.40 -0.80 10.36
C VAL A 110 1.76 -0.15 10.11
N ILE A 111 2.28 -0.30 8.90
CA ILE A 111 3.39 0.52 8.39
C ILE A 111 2.83 1.47 7.35
N GLU A 112 2.82 2.77 7.64
CA GLU A 112 2.36 3.81 6.71
C GLU A 112 3.53 4.26 5.82
N LEU A 113 3.45 4.00 4.52
CA LEU A 113 4.36 4.57 3.53
C LEU A 113 4.02 6.04 3.29
N THR A 114 4.85 6.93 3.83
CA THR A 114 4.73 8.38 3.65
C THR A 114 5.61 8.86 2.50
N ILE A 115 5.10 9.80 1.70
CA ILE A 115 5.77 10.36 0.53
C ILE A 115 5.61 11.88 0.56
N SER A 116 6.63 12.63 0.19
CA SER A 116 6.57 14.08 0.08
C SER A 116 5.68 14.51 -1.08
N ASP A 117 5.02 15.67 -0.95
CA ASP A 117 4.14 16.20 -2.00
C ASP A 117 4.88 16.45 -3.31
N LYS A 118 6.15 16.88 -3.22
CA LYS A 118 7.03 17.06 -4.38
C LYS A 118 7.24 15.73 -5.12
N LEU A 119 7.69 14.69 -4.42
CA LEU A 119 7.96 13.40 -5.04
C LEU A 119 6.67 12.71 -5.53
N LEU A 120 5.57 12.91 -4.80
CA LEU A 120 4.26 12.42 -5.20
C LEU A 120 3.80 13.07 -6.51
N ALA A 121 3.95 14.39 -6.66
CA ALA A 121 3.62 15.11 -7.89
C ALA A 121 4.47 14.63 -9.08
N GLU A 122 5.78 14.48 -8.87
CA GLU A 122 6.70 13.94 -9.89
C GLU A 122 6.29 12.53 -10.35
N ARG A 123 6.03 11.62 -9.40
CA ARG A 123 5.62 10.24 -9.71
C ARG A 123 4.21 10.15 -10.31
N ALA A 124 3.28 11.00 -9.86
CA ALA A 124 1.93 11.07 -10.40
C ALA A 124 1.95 11.49 -11.89
N ALA A 125 2.74 12.53 -12.21
CA ALA A 125 2.95 12.98 -13.59
C ALA A 125 3.54 11.87 -14.46
N LEU A 126 4.59 11.17 -13.99
CA LEU A 126 5.20 10.05 -14.71
C LEU A 126 4.23 8.89 -14.97
N ARG A 127 3.31 8.64 -14.05
CA ARG A 127 2.30 7.57 -14.18
C ARG A 127 1.00 8.03 -14.86
N LYS A 128 0.90 9.31 -15.24
CA LYS A 128 -0.33 9.91 -15.81
C LYS A 128 -1.55 9.69 -14.90
N VAL A 129 -1.36 9.83 -13.60
CA VAL A 129 -2.43 9.77 -12.60
C VAL A 129 -2.60 11.14 -11.93
N SER A 130 -3.78 11.40 -11.39
CA SER A 130 -4.10 12.65 -10.70
C SER A 130 -3.33 12.76 -9.38
N PHE A 131 -2.58 13.85 -9.21
CA PHE A 131 -1.95 14.19 -7.93
C PHE A 131 -2.99 14.43 -6.84
N GLU A 132 -4.09 15.10 -7.18
CA GLU A 132 -5.19 15.39 -6.26
C GLU A 132 -5.85 14.11 -5.76
N ASP A 133 -6.09 13.14 -6.64
CA ASP A 133 -6.65 11.83 -6.24
C ASP A 133 -5.69 11.09 -5.30
N ALA A 134 -4.38 11.20 -5.55
CA ALA A 134 -3.37 10.62 -4.69
C ALA A 134 -3.35 11.29 -3.29
N LYS A 135 -3.56 12.60 -3.21
CA LYS A 135 -3.68 13.34 -1.95
C LYS A 135 -4.96 12.98 -1.20
N ASN A 136 -6.08 12.89 -1.90
CA ASN A 136 -7.37 12.46 -1.32
C ASN A 136 -7.26 11.04 -0.74
N MET A 137 -6.63 10.11 -1.46
CA MET A 137 -6.35 8.77 -0.94
C MET A 137 -5.42 8.79 0.28
N GLN A 138 -4.41 9.67 0.32
CA GLN A 138 -3.54 9.84 1.49
C GLN A 138 -4.32 10.30 2.72
N ILE A 139 -5.24 11.26 2.56
CA ILE A 139 -6.11 11.75 3.63
C ILE A 139 -7.02 10.62 4.14
N GLN A 140 -7.63 9.87 3.22
CA GLN A 140 -8.48 8.73 3.58
C GLN A 140 -7.70 7.67 4.37
N ILE A 141 -6.51 7.28 3.91
CA ILE A 141 -5.65 6.31 4.60
C ILE A 141 -5.35 6.78 6.03
N LYS A 142 -4.93 8.04 6.20
CA LYS A 142 -4.64 8.61 7.53
C LYS A 142 -5.85 8.58 8.45
N ASN A 143 -7.03 8.87 7.93
CA ASN A 143 -8.27 8.81 8.70
C ASN A 143 -8.62 7.37 9.12
N GLU A 144 -8.45 6.40 8.22
CA GLU A 144 -8.70 4.99 8.54
C GLU A 144 -7.69 4.41 9.53
N ILE A 145 -6.41 4.79 9.42
CA ILE A 145 -5.37 4.43 10.39
C ILE A 145 -5.75 4.95 11.78
N LYS A 146 -6.12 6.23 11.90
CA LYS A 146 -6.56 6.82 13.17
C LYS A 146 -7.76 6.11 13.78
N LYS A 147 -8.74 5.69 12.96
CA LYS A 147 -9.93 4.97 13.44
C LYS A 147 -9.63 3.54 13.86
N SER A 148 -8.56 2.93 13.36
CA SER A 148 -8.25 1.51 13.58
C SER A 148 -7.76 1.20 15.00
N ASN A 149 -7.17 2.19 15.70
CA ASN A 149 -6.44 2.00 16.96
C ASN A 149 -5.30 0.96 16.90
N ILE A 150 -4.83 0.61 15.69
CA ILE A 150 -3.69 -0.30 15.50
C ILE A 150 -2.40 0.53 15.64
N PRO A 151 -1.34 0.02 16.30
CA PRO A 151 -0.03 0.68 16.32
C PRO A 151 0.51 0.98 14.92
N VAL A 152 1.21 2.11 14.76
CA VAL A 152 1.67 2.60 13.46
C VAL A 152 3.17 2.90 13.48
N ILE A 153 3.87 2.47 12.43
CA ILE A 153 5.22 2.95 12.10
C ILE A 153 5.14 3.73 10.80
N GLU A 154 5.56 4.99 10.82
CA GLU A 154 5.72 5.77 9.59
C GLU A 154 7.03 5.38 8.89
N PHE A 155 6.95 5.11 7.57
CA PHE A 155 8.08 4.79 6.73
C PHE A 155 8.14 5.74 5.53
N ASN A 156 9.10 6.67 5.57
CA ASN A 156 9.25 7.69 4.54
C ASN A 156 9.96 7.13 3.30
N VAL A 157 9.32 7.23 2.13
CA VAL A 157 9.83 6.75 0.83
C VAL A 157 10.42 7.86 -0.06
N GLY A 158 10.56 9.08 0.48
CA GLY A 158 11.06 10.29 -0.18
C GLY A 158 10.00 11.37 -0.36
#